data_AF-Q981U3-F1
#
_entry.id   AF-Q981U3-F1
#
_cell.length_a   1.000
_cell.length_b   1.000
_cell.length_c   1.000
_cell.angle_alpha   90.00
_cell.angle_beta   90.00
_cell.angle_gamma   90.00
#
_symmetry.space_group_name_H-M   'P 1'
#
loop_
_entity.id
_entity.type
_entity.pdbx_description
1 polymer ?
#
loop_
_entity_poly.entity_id
_entity_poly.type
_entity_poly.pdbx_seq_one_letter_code
_entity_poly.pdbx_strand_id
1 'polypeptide(L)'
;MNAGVGNEWRSGYVVCHFTMGYIVRAKGPSDRQIVRTHRFMKRNGKGEVDNPLRANIATVLEAERRQRRLRHQDMAKLFHTSPGKGLAYRTYIKTARRKNNVTLRTLDMMARSLRISIATLLTAKTDIEPWVHELGDQSIRKRLGAIINSERERRNLLRYQMAELIGVSEITFAKLERGAGNISVDTIAGIAKSLCLDPTAFLFQD
;
A
#
# COMPACT_ATOMS: atom_id res chain seq x y z
N MET A 1 5.20 10.55 -37.77
CA MET A 1 3.81 10.09 -37.61
C MET A 1 3.77 9.02 -36.53
N ASN A 2 2.75 9.08 -35.67
CA ASN A 2 2.71 8.53 -34.31
C ASN A 2 2.87 7.00 -34.22
N ALA A 3 3.74 6.55 -33.32
CA ALA A 3 3.63 5.23 -32.67
C ALA A 3 3.05 5.46 -31.27
N GLY A 4 1.79 5.08 -31.07
CA GLY A 4 1.13 5.07 -29.77
C GLY A 4 1.64 3.91 -28.92
N VAL A 5 1.95 4.18 -27.66
CA VAL A 5 2.14 3.14 -26.64
C VAL A 5 1.07 3.36 -25.58
N GLY A 6 -0.03 2.62 -25.72
CA GLY A 6 -0.99 2.39 -24.66
C GLY A 6 -0.44 1.29 -23.75
N ASN A 7 -0.31 1.58 -22.45
CA ASN A 7 -0.02 0.54 -21.47
C ASN A 7 -1.34 -0.14 -21.07
N GLU A 8 -1.63 -1.23 -21.78
CA GLU A 8 -2.72 -2.14 -21.49
C GLU A 8 -2.27 -3.10 -20.36
N TRP A 9 -2.90 -2.96 -19.18
CA TRP A 9 -2.70 -3.86 -18.05
C TRP A 9 -3.51 -5.13 -18.28
N ARG A 10 -2.97 -6.07 -19.06
CA ARG A 10 -3.52 -7.44 -19.16
C ARG A 10 -2.73 -8.39 -18.26
N SER A 11 -3.49 -9.07 -17.41
CA SER A 11 -3.27 -10.38 -16.78
C SER A 11 -1.87 -10.99 -16.82
N GLY A 12 -1.33 -11.28 -15.63
CA GLY A 12 -0.34 -12.34 -15.39
C GLY A 12 1.12 -11.91 -15.48
N TYR A 13 1.79 -11.97 -14.32
CA TYR A 13 3.25 -11.92 -14.14
C TYR A 13 3.93 -10.54 -14.27
N VAL A 14 4.29 -9.96 -13.13
CA VAL A 14 5.34 -8.94 -13.07
C VAL A 14 6.69 -9.66 -13.23
N VAL A 15 7.29 -9.57 -14.42
CA VAL A 15 8.65 -10.07 -14.65
C VAL A 15 9.63 -9.14 -13.93
N CYS A 16 10.02 -9.53 -12.72
CA CYS A 16 11.12 -8.91 -12.00
C CYS A 16 12.45 -9.42 -12.56
N HIS A 17 13.04 -8.73 -13.52
CA HIS A 17 14.46 -8.92 -13.84
C HIS A 17 15.32 -8.34 -12.71
N PHE A 18 15.68 -9.17 -11.74
CA PHE A 18 16.82 -8.91 -10.86
C PHE A 18 18.07 -9.46 -11.53
N THR A 19 18.94 -8.60 -12.06
CA THR A 19 20.32 -8.97 -12.35
C THR A 19 21.01 -9.28 -11.02
N MET A 20 20.96 -10.55 -10.64
CA MET A 20 21.49 -11.14 -9.41
C MET A 20 23.03 -11.25 -9.51
N GLY A 21 23.73 -10.12 -9.39
CA GLY A 21 25.18 -10.08 -9.18
C GLY A 21 25.49 -9.89 -7.70
N TYR A 22 25.42 -10.95 -6.89
CA TYR A 22 25.82 -10.89 -5.49
C TYR A 22 27.33 -11.16 -5.40
N ILE A 23 28.14 -10.11 -5.49
CA ILE A 23 29.47 -10.12 -4.87
C ILE A 23 29.28 -9.56 -3.46
N VAL A 24 29.20 -10.45 -2.47
CA VAL A 24 29.23 -10.09 -1.05
C VAL A 24 30.66 -9.63 -0.73
N ARG A 25 30.93 -8.34 -0.94
CA ARG A 25 32.07 -7.68 -0.32
C ARG A 25 31.58 -7.13 1.01
N ALA A 26 31.94 -7.80 2.10
CA ALA A 26 31.63 -7.36 3.45
C ALA A 26 32.22 -5.95 3.68
N LYS A 27 31.39 -4.91 3.51
CA LYS A 27 31.70 -3.55 3.99
C LYS A 27 31.14 -3.40 5.40
N GLY A 28 31.97 -2.83 6.27
CA GLY A 28 31.72 -2.70 7.71
C GLY A 28 30.46 -1.88 8.07
N PRO A 29 30.13 -1.81 9.37
CA PRO A 29 28.80 -1.37 9.86
C PRO A 29 28.45 0.10 9.57
N SER A 30 29.40 0.94 9.19
CA SER A 30 29.23 2.39 9.13
C SER A 30 28.81 2.97 7.77
N ASP A 31 28.66 2.15 6.71
CA ASP A 31 28.49 2.66 5.33
C ASP A 31 27.26 2.09 4.60
N ARG A 32 26.31 1.48 5.33
CA ARG A 32 25.08 0.93 4.74
C ARG A 32 24.05 2.04 4.49
N GLN A 33 24.10 2.61 3.29
CA GLN A 33 23.08 3.55 2.81
C GLN A 33 21.75 2.81 2.65
N ILE A 34 20.86 2.90 3.65
CA ILE A 34 19.53 2.27 3.64
C ILE A 34 18.73 2.78 2.43
N VAL A 35 18.55 1.93 1.43
CA VAL A 35 17.74 2.23 0.24
C VAL A 35 16.27 2.19 0.65
N ARG A 36 15.66 3.35 0.84
CA ARG A 36 14.27 3.46 1.34
C ARG A 36 13.27 2.92 0.31
N THR A 37 12.24 2.20 0.78
CA THR A 37 10.99 1.82 0.06
C THR A 37 10.43 2.89 -0.88
N HIS A 38 10.64 4.16 -0.54
CA HIS A 38 10.29 5.31 -1.38
C HIS A 38 10.95 5.33 -2.77
N ARG A 39 11.97 4.50 -3.04
CA ARG A 39 12.60 4.36 -4.36
C ARG A 39 11.61 3.99 -5.46
N PHE A 40 10.59 3.19 -5.15
CA PHE A 40 9.61 2.70 -6.12
C PHE A 40 8.39 3.62 -6.32
N MET A 41 8.30 4.72 -5.58
CA MET A 41 7.11 5.56 -5.48
C MET A 41 7.44 7.01 -5.85
N LYS A 42 7.87 7.22 -7.09
CA LYS A 42 8.15 8.55 -7.64
C LYS A 42 6.86 9.25 -8.05
N ARG A 43 6.82 10.58 -7.85
CA ARG A 43 5.72 11.41 -8.33
C ARG A 43 5.89 11.70 -9.82
N ASN A 44 4.81 11.64 -10.58
CA ASN A 44 4.76 12.13 -11.96
C ASN A 44 4.71 13.68 -11.98
N GLY A 45 4.77 14.28 -13.18
CA GLY A 45 4.69 15.75 -13.35
C GLY A 45 3.41 16.39 -12.82
N LYS A 46 2.35 15.60 -12.55
CA LYS A 46 1.10 16.06 -11.92
C LYS A 46 1.11 15.92 -10.40
N GLY A 47 2.20 15.41 -9.81
CA GLY A 47 2.38 15.17 -8.38
C GLY A 47 1.72 13.89 -7.86
N GLU A 48 1.26 13.00 -8.74
CA GLU A 48 0.64 11.71 -8.40
C GLU A 48 1.70 10.62 -8.30
N VAL A 49 1.49 9.63 -7.45
CA VAL A 49 2.39 8.47 -7.33
C VAL A 49 1.78 7.30 -8.08
N ASP A 50 2.60 6.60 -8.88
CA ASP A 50 2.22 5.34 -9.53
C ASP A 50 2.15 4.19 -8.52
N ASN A 51 1.04 4.18 -7.79
CA ASN A 51 0.68 3.19 -6.79
C ASN A 51 -0.76 2.72 -7.08
N PRO A 52 -0.97 1.43 -7.44
CA PRO A 52 -2.29 0.91 -7.76
C PRO A 52 -3.25 0.99 -6.56
N LEU A 53 -2.75 0.85 -5.33
CA LEU A 53 -3.59 0.99 -4.13
C LEU A 53 -4.16 2.41 -3.99
N ARG A 54 -3.36 3.45 -4.31
CA ARG A 54 -3.88 4.83 -4.32
C ARG A 54 -4.92 5.04 -5.42
N ALA A 55 -4.75 4.40 -6.57
CA ALA A 55 -5.73 4.45 -7.65
C ALA A 55 -7.05 3.81 -7.21
N ASN A 56 -6.99 2.63 -6.61
CA ASN A 56 -8.15 1.91 -6.09
C ASN A 56 -8.92 2.72 -5.04
N ILE A 57 -8.19 3.29 -4.06
CA ILE A 57 -8.80 4.17 -3.04
C ILE A 57 -9.51 5.36 -3.70
N ALA A 58 -8.88 6.01 -4.68
CA ALA A 58 -9.49 7.15 -5.38
C ALA A 58 -10.76 6.74 -6.14
N THR A 59 -10.71 5.61 -6.85
CA THR A 59 -11.85 5.05 -7.59
C THR A 59 -13.02 4.76 -6.66
N VAL A 60 -12.79 4.05 -5.55
CA VAL A 60 -13.83 3.69 -4.59
C VAL A 60 -14.40 4.94 -3.91
N LEU A 61 -13.56 5.88 -3.49
CA LEU A 61 -14.03 7.13 -2.88
C LEU A 61 -14.90 7.96 -3.85
N GLU A 62 -14.58 7.99 -5.13
CA GLU A 62 -15.39 8.70 -6.12
C GLU A 62 -16.69 7.96 -6.44
N ALA A 63 -16.67 6.62 -6.51
CA ALA A 63 -17.86 5.79 -6.69
C ALA A 63 -18.86 6.00 -5.52
N GLU A 64 -18.39 5.86 -4.29
CA GLU A 64 -19.19 6.09 -3.08
C GLU A 64 -19.76 7.52 -3.00
N ARG A 65 -18.94 8.52 -3.35
CA ARG A 65 -19.40 9.91 -3.39
C ARG A 65 -20.52 10.11 -4.40
N ARG A 66 -20.39 9.55 -5.61
CA ARG A 66 -21.41 9.65 -6.68
C ARG A 66 -22.68 8.90 -6.31
N GLN A 67 -22.56 7.67 -5.82
CA GLN A 67 -23.69 6.84 -5.40
C GLN A 67 -24.51 7.54 -4.31
N ARG A 68 -23.84 8.18 -3.35
CA ARG A 68 -24.50 8.94 -2.26
C ARG A 68 -24.88 10.37 -2.66
N ARG A 69 -24.59 10.79 -3.90
CA ARG A 69 -24.85 12.13 -4.44
C ARG A 69 -24.25 13.26 -3.60
N LEU A 70 -23.08 13.01 -2.98
CA LEU A 70 -22.45 13.95 -2.06
C LEU A 70 -21.52 14.93 -2.78
N ARG A 71 -21.43 16.16 -2.29
CA ARG A 71 -20.32 17.05 -2.67
C ARG A 71 -19.05 16.57 -1.98
N HIS A 72 -17.89 16.95 -2.53
CA HIS A 72 -16.60 16.60 -1.93
C HIS A 72 -16.46 17.08 -0.48
N GLN A 73 -17.03 18.23 -0.12
CA GLN A 73 -17.01 18.75 1.25
C GLN A 73 -17.83 17.86 2.20
N ASP A 74 -18.98 17.39 1.75
CA ASP A 74 -19.86 16.53 2.57
C ASP A 74 -19.26 15.13 2.73
N MET A 75 -18.65 14.60 1.67
CA MET A 75 -17.88 13.36 1.74
C MET A 75 -16.73 13.46 2.77
N ALA A 76 -16.00 14.58 2.79
CA ALA A 76 -14.94 14.79 3.78
C ALA A 76 -15.49 14.84 5.23
N LYS A 77 -16.67 15.43 5.43
CA LYS A 77 -17.33 15.52 6.74
C LYS A 77 -17.77 14.15 7.29
N LEU A 78 -18.09 13.18 6.42
CA LEU A 78 -18.45 11.80 6.83
C LEU A 78 -17.32 11.06 7.56
N PHE A 79 -16.07 11.42 7.28
CA PHE A 79 -14.89 10.75 7.83
C PHE A 79 -14.54 11.31 9.21
N HIS A 80 -15.19 10.80 10.26
CA HIS A 80 -14.98 11.30 11.62
C HIS A 80 -13.60 10.93 12.18
N THR A 81 -12.75 11.93 12.41
CA THR A 81 -11.46 11.79 13.09
C THR A 81 -11.60 11.81 14.61
N SER A 82 -12.64 12.49 15.10
CA SER A 82 -13.11 12.52 16.49
C SER A 82 -14.59 12.95 16.49
N PRO A 83 -15.36 12.79 17.58
CA PRO A 83 -16.75 13.23 17.65
C PRO A 83 -16.89 14.69 17.20
N GLY A 84 -17.73 14.93 16.18
CA GLY A 84 -17.94 16.27 15.62
C GLY A 84 -16.83 16.82 14.71
N LYS A 85 -15.69 16.14 14.51
CA LYS A 85 -14.62 16.57 13.59
C LYS A 85 -14.43 15.59 12.43
N GLY A 86 -14.89 15.98 11.24
CA GLY A 86 -14.61 15.27 9.99
C GLY A 86 -13.14 15.38 9.55
N LEU A 87 -12.77 14.61 8.52
CA LEU A 87 -11.46 14.68 7.91
C LEU A 87 -11.31 16.05 7.24
N ALA A 88 -10.15 16.69 7.43
CA ALA A 88 -9.87 17.95 6.77
C ALA A 88 -10.09 17.85 5.25
N TYR A 89 -10.86 18.78 4.68
CA TYR A 89 -11.24 18.78 3.27
C TYR A 89 -10.04 18.65 2.31
N ARG A 90 -8.95 19.38 2.60
CA ARG A 90 -7.70 19.31 1.84
C ARG A 90 -7.11 17.90 1.82
N THR A 91 -7.17 17.18 2.94
CA THR A 91 -6.68 15.80 3.06
C THR A 91 -7.53 14.86 2.23
N TYR A 92 -8.86 14.99 2.29
CA TYR A 92 -9.78 14.23 1.45
C TYR A 92 -9.50 14.48 -0.05
N ILE A 93 -9.46 15.73 -0.51
CA ILE A 93 -9.22 16.06 -1.92
C ILE A 93 -7.86 15.54 -2.40
N LYS A 94 -6.80 15.67 -1.60
CA LYS A 94 -5.50 15.09 -1.98
C LYS A 94 -5.55 13.57 -2.08
N THR A 95 -6.33 12.90 -1.24
CA THR A 95 -6.52 11.43 -1.27
C THR A 95 -7.29 11.02 -2.52
N ALA A 96 -8.44 11.65 -2.78
CA ALA A 96 -9.26 11.42 -3.98
C ALA A 96 -8.49 11.73 -5.30
N ARG A 97 -7.49 12.62 -5.24
CA ARG A 97 -6.59 12.93 -6.36
C ARG A 97 -5.29 12.13 -6.36
N ARG A 98 -5.17 11.06 -5.56
CA ARG A 98 -3.98 10.18 -5.47
C ARG A 98 -2.67 10.88 -5.03
N LYS A 99 -2.77 12.09 -4.46
CA LYS A 99 -1.66 12.95 -4.02
C LYS A 99 -1.31 12.81 -2.54
N ASN A 100 -2.11 12.06 -1.78
CA ASN A 100 -1.87 11.82 -0.36
C ASN A 100 -1.44 10.37 -0.10
N ASN A 101 -0.46 10.17 0.80
CA ASN A 101 -0.13 8.85 1.33
C ASN A 101 -0.94 8.63 2.60
N VAL A 102 -2.07 7.92 2.49
CA VAL A 102 -2.89 7.62 3.67
C VAL A 102 -2.35 6.40 4.40
N THR A 103 -2.67 6.33 5.69
CA THR A 103 -2.29 5.19 6.55
C THR A 103 -3.42 4.19 6.66
N LEU A 104 -3.12 2.94 7.05
CA LEU A 104 -4.17 1.94 7.29
C LEU A 104 -5.17 2.40 8.35
N ARG A 105 -4.72 3.09 9.40
CA ARG A 105 -5.64 3.70 10.38
C ARG A 105 -6.63 4.69 9.74
N THR A 106 -6.13 5.54 8.83
CA THR A 106 -7.00 6.48 8.10
C THR A 106 -7.96 5.74 7.17
N LEU A 107 -7.50 4.67 6.52
CA LEU A 107 -8.36 3.84 5.67
C LEU A 107 -9.42 3.08 6.47
N ASP A 108 -9.08 2.54 7.64
CA ASP A 108 -10.03 1.87 8.54
C ASP A 108 -11.16 2.84 8.95
N MET A 109 -10.80 4.07 9.34
CA MET A 109 -11.78 5.13 9.62
C MET A 109 -12.67 5.42 8.40
N MET A 110 -12.09 5.57 7.20
CA MET A 110 -12.86 5.81 5.97
C MET A 110 -13.80 4.63 5.64
N ALA A 111 -13.29 3.41 5.73
CA ALA A 111 -14.02 2.17 5.47
C ALA A 111 -15.24 2.05 6.39
N ARG A 112 -15.05 2.29 7.70
CA ARG A 112 -16.13 2.28 8.69
C ARG A 112 -17.19 3.36 8.42
N SER A 113 -16.78 4.59 8.11
CA SER A 113 -17.71 5.68 7.76
C SER A 113 -18.54 5.35 6.51
N LEU A 114 -17.97 4.62 5.55
CA LEU A 114 -18.64 4.21 4.33
C LEU A 114 -19.38 2.88 4.47
N ARG A 115 -19.17 2.13 5.55
CA ARG A 115 -19.67 0.77 5.75
C ARG A 115 -19.21 -0.20 4.65
N ILE A 116 -17.94 -0.09 4.27
CA ILE A 116 -17.24 -1.01 3.37
C ILE A 116 -15.99 -1.56 4.06
N SER A 117 -15.36 -2.58 3.49
CA SER A 117 -14.11 -3.13 4.04
C SER A 117 -12.87 -2.34 3.60
N ILE A 118 -11.78 -2.42 4.36
CA ILE A 118 -10.48 -1.87 3.93
C ILE A 118 -10.03 -2.56 2.63
N ALA A 119 -10.30 -3.86 2.49
CA ALA A 119 -10.02 -4.59 1.27
C ALA A 119 -10.74 -4.02 0.05
N THR A 120 -12.01 -3.58 0.18
CA THR A 120 -12.73 -2.89 -0.90
C THR A 120 -11.96 -1.65 -1.35
N LEU A 121 -11.48 -0.82 -0.41
CA LEU A 121 -10.68 0.37 -0.72
C LEU A 121 -9.33 0.01 -1.39
N LEU A 122 -8.68 -1.07 -0.98
CA LEU A 122 -7.36 -1.46 -1.48
C LEU A 122 -7.42 -2.21 -2.83
N THR A 123 -8.48 -2.96 -3.08
CA THR A 123 -8.62 -3.80 -4.30
C THR A 123 -9.53 -3.15 -5.37
N ALA A 124 -10.41 -2.23 -4.97
CA ALA A 124 -11.52 -1.73 -5.77
C ALA A 124 -12.48 -2.82 -6.27
N LYS A 125 -12.47 -4.01 -5.65
CA LYS A 125 -13.39 -5.11 -5.94
C LYS A 125 -14.55 -5.13 -4.96
N THR A 126 -15.67 -5.70 -5.38
CA THR A 126 -16.88 -5.87 -4.55
C THR A 126 -17.19 -7.34 -4.28
N ASP A 127 -16.69 -8.22 -5.15
CA ASP A 127 -16.66 -9.67 -5.07
C ASP A 127 -15.38 -10.12 -4.35
N ILE A 128 -15.35 -10.00 -3.03
CA ILE A 128 -14.22 -10.45 -2.21
C ILE A 128 -14.71 -11.53 -1.23
N GLU A 129 -13.84 -12.48 -0.89
CA GLU A 129 -14.19 -13.56 0.02
C GLU A 129 -14.62 -13.02 1.41
N PRO A 130 -15.57 -13.68 2.11
CA PRO A 130 -16.14 -13.17 3.35
C PRO A 130 -15.10 -12.81 4.43
N TRP A 131 -14.07 -13.65 4.62
CA TRP A 131 -13.02 -13.40 5.61
C TRP A 131 -12.22 -12.12 5.32
N VAL A 132 -12.10 -11.74 4.04
CA VAL A 132 -11.39 -10.54 3.62
C VAL A 132 -12.17 -9.27 3.99
N HIS A 133 -13.50 -9.34 4.02
CA HIS A 133 -14.35 -8.23 4.44
C HIS A 133 -14.17 -7.88 5.92
N GLU A 134 -13.79 -8.86 6.75
CA GLU A 134 -13.62 -8.70 8.20
C GLU A 134 -12.25 -8.16 8.60
N LEU A 135 -11.32 -8.03 7.64
CA LEU A 135 -9.97 -7.55 7.92
C LEU A 135 -9.95 -6.05 8.27
N GLY A 136 -9.77 -5.76 9.56
CA GLY A 136 -9.43 -4.42 10.06
C GLY A 136 -7.93 -4.09 9.95
N ASP A 137 -7.56 -2.85 10.31
CA ASP A 137 -6.17 -2.34 10.27
C ASP A 137 -5.18 -3.30 10.93
N GLN A 138 -5.46 -3.74 12.15
CA GLN A 138 -4.54 -4.61 12.90
C GLN A 138 -4.36 -5.98 12.23
N SER A 139 -5.42 -6.56 11.66
CA SER A 139 -5.35 -7.85 10.98
C SER A 139 -4.55 -7.75 9.68
N ILE A 140 -4.74 -6.68 8.90
CA ILE A 140 -3.94 -6.41 7.69
C ILE A 140 -2.46 -6.24 8.06
N ARG A 141 -2.13 -5.51 9.14
CA ARG A 141 -0.75 -5.35 9.60
C ARG A 141 -0.09 -6.67 9.99
N LYS A 142 -0.81 -7.52 10.73
CA LYS A 142 -0.32 -8.86 11.09
C LYS A 142 -0.10 -9.73 9.86
N ARG A 143 -1.04 -9.71 8.91
CA ARG A 143 -0.95 -10.49 7.67
C ARG A 143 0.22 -10.04 6.80
N LEU A 144 0.45 -8.73 6.67
CA LEU A 144 1.65 -8.20 6.01
C LEU A 144 2.94 -8.73 6.66
N GLY A 145 3.02 -8.70 7.99
CA GLY A 145 4.17 -9.25 8.73
C GLY A 145 4.39 -10.74 8.47
N ALA A 146 3.32 -11.53 8.46
CA ALA A 146 3.37 -12.96 8.15
C ALA A 146 3.89 -13.22 6.72
N ILE A 147 3.35 -12.53 5.71
CA ILE A 147 3.78 -12.67 4.31
C ILE A 147 5.27 -12.31 4.16
N ILE A 148 5.71 -11.21 4.78
CA ILE A 148 7.11 -10.82 4.76
C ILE A 148 7.99 -11.91 5.37
N ASN A 149 7.58 -12.51 6.48
CA ASN A 149 8.34 -13.57 7.13
C ASN A 149 8.38 -14.85 6.29
N SER A 150 7.25 -15.26 5.69
CA SER A 150 7.19 -16.40 4.78
C SER A 150 8.09 -16.20 3.57
N GLU A 151 8.10 -15.01 2.96
CA GLU A 151 9.02 -14.69 1.86
C GLU A 151 10.48 -14.68 2.29
N ARG A 152 10.77 -14.30 3.54
CA ARG A 152 12.12 -14.32 4.10
C ARG A 152 12.62 -15.75 4.21
N GLU A 153 11.80 -16.63 4.79
CA GLU A 153 12.11 -18.05 4.99
C GLU A 153 12.25 -18.78 3.66
N ARG A 154 11.33 -18.55 2.72
CA ARG A 154 11.37 -19.12 1.36
C ARG A 154 12.65 -18.76 0.61
N ARG A 155 13.20 -17.56 0.84
CA ARG A 155 14.44 -17.06 0.22
C ARG A 155 15.70 -17.36 1.05
N ASN A 156 15.57 -18.05 2.18
CA ASN A 156 16.64 -18.32 3.14
C ASN A 156 17.42 -17.05 3.56
N LEU A 157 16.69 -15.97 3.85
CA LEU A 157 17.28 -14.68 4.22
C LEU A 157 17.31 -14.46 5.75
N LEU A 158 18.38 -13.84 6.21
CA LEU A 158 18.47 -13.26 7.55
C LEU A 158 17.55 -12.02 7.64
N ARG A 159 17.14 -11.67 8.87
CA ARG A 159 16.23 -10.53 9.11
C ARG A 159 16.75 -9.22 8.51
N TYR A 160 18.04 -8.93 8.68
CA TYR A 160 18.63 -7.71 8.13
C TYR A 160 18.65 -7.70 6.59
N GLN A 161 18.86 -8.86 5.95
CA GLN A 161 18.84 -8.99 4.50
C GLN A 161 17.43 -8.76 3.95
N MET A 162 16.42 -9.25 4.66
CA MET A 162 15.03 -8.97 4.29
C MET A 162 14.66 -7.51 4.48
N ALA A 163 15.09 -6.89 5.58
CA ALA A 163 14.90 -5.46 5.83
C ALA A 163 15.52 -4.62 4.70
N GLU A 164 16.72 -4.99 4.25
CA GLU A 164 17.40 -4.36 3.11
C GLU A 164 16.64 -4.58 1.80
N LEU A 165 16.21 -5.82 1.51
CA LEU A 165 15.45 -6.17 0.30
C LEU A 165 14.16 -5.36 0.18
N ILE A 166 13.40 -5.24 1.27
CA ILE A 166 12.15 -4.47 1.29
C ILE A 166 12.40 -2.99 1.55
N GLY A 167 13.65 -2.54 1.70
CA GLY A 167 14.03 -1.13 1.79
C GLY A 167 13.58 -0.42 3.07
N VAL A 168 13.69 -1.08 4.23
CA VAL A 168 13.36 -0.53 5.55
C VAL A 168 14.51 -0.74 6.54
N SER A 169 14.51 0.00 7.66
CA SER A 169 15.48 -0.26 8.74
C SER A 169 15.11 -1.54 9.50
N GLU A 170 16.09 -2.19 10.14
CA GLU A 170 15.85 -3.39 10.96
C GLU A 170 14.83 -3.15 12.09
N ILE A 171 14.83 -1.96 12.70
CA ILE A 171 13.83 -1.58 13.71
C ILE A 171 12.43 -1.52 13.09
N THR A 172 12.31 -0.98 11.87
CA THR A 172 11.03 -0.93 11.15
C THR A 172 10.58 -2.33 10.75
N PHE A 173 11.52 -3.16 10.28
CA PHE A 173 11.28 -4.57 9.97
C PHE A 173 10.74 -5.32 11.19
N ALA A 174 11.40 -5.20 12.35
CA ALA A 174 10.95 -5.82 13.58
C ALA A 174 9.55 -5.35 14.03
N LYS A 175 9.14 -4.11 13.69
CA LYS A 175 7.77 -3.62 13.91
C LYS A 175 6.78 -4.25 12.92
N LEU A 176 7.16 -4.35 11.64
CA LEU A 176 6.34 -4.99 10.61
C LEU A 176 6.09 -6.47 10.91
N GLU A 177 7.11 -7.23 11.34
CA GLU A 177 6.97 -8.64 11.74
C GLU A 177 5.92 -8.82 12.84
N ARG A 178 5.87 -7.88 13.80
CA ARG A 178 4.91 -7.91 14.92
C ARG A 178 3.54 -7.30 14.56
N GLY A 179 3.35 -6.83 13.33
CA GLY A 179 2.17 -6.04 12.94
C GLY A 179 2.00 -4.76 13.76
N ALA A 180 3.10 -4.18 14.26
CA ALA A 180 3.12 -3.03 15.15
C ALA A 180 3.38 -1.72 14.39
N GLY A 181 2.85 -0.62 14.94
CA GLY A 181 2.96 0.70 14.31
C GLY A 181 1.95 0.91 13.18
N ASN A 182 1.77 2.17 12.78
CA ASN A 182 0.88 2.51 11.67
C ASN A 182 1.65 2.46 10.36
N ILE A 183 1.08 1.84 9.32
CA ILE A 183 1.72 1.70 8.01
C ILE A 183 0.96 2.47 6.94
N SER A 184 1.71 2.95 5.96
CA SER A 184 1.17 3.72 4.84
C SER A 184 0.87 2.85 3.64
N VAL A 185 -0.05 3.29 2.79
CA VAL A 185 -0.41 2.59 1.54
C VAL A 185 0.79 2.50 0.59
N ASP A 186 1.66 3.52 0.55
CA ASP A 186 2.89 3.44 -0.22
C ASP A 186 3.88 2.41 0.33
N THR A 187 3.93 2.26 1.66
CA THR A 187 4.78 1.23 2.28
C THR A 187 4.31 -0.16 1.89
N ILE A 188 2.99 -0.42 1.93
CA ILE A 188 2.41 -1.70 1.51
C ILE A 188 2.77 -2.00 0.06
N ALA A 189 2.50 -1.05 -0.85
CA ALA A 189 2.78 -1.25 -2.26
C ALA A 189 4.29 -1.33 -2.58
N GLY A 190 5.12 -0.60 -1.83
CA GLY A 190 6.58 -0.68 -1.94
C GLY A 190 7.12 -2.04 -1.53
N ILE A 191 6.62 -2.60 -0.42
CA ILE A 191 6.97 -3.95 0.03
C ILE A 191 6.54 -4.99 -1.00
N ALA A 192 5.29 -4.93 -1.50
CA ALA A 192 4.81 -5.84 -2.53
C ALA A 192 5.71 -5.83 -3.78
N LYS A 193 6.07 -4.62 -4.26
CA LYS A 193 7.01 -4.46 -5.38
C LYS A 193 8.38 -5.06 -5.08
N SER A 194 8.97 -4.83 -3.91
CA SER A 194 10.24 -5.43 -3.50
C SER A 194 10.20 -6.96 -3.45
N LEU A 195 9.05 -7.53 -3.10
CA LEU A 195 8.83 -8.97 -3.04
C LEU A 195 8.40 -9.56 -4.39
N CYS A 196 8.19 -8.74 -5.43
CA CYS A 196 7.65 -9.12 -6.73
C CYS A 196 6.24 -9.75 -6.65
N LEU A 197 5.43 -9.20 -5.76
CA LEU A 197 4.03 -9.57 -5.56
C LEU A 197 3.11 -8.46 -6.12
N ASP A 198 1.90 -8.82 -6.53
CA ASP A 198 0.89 -7.85 -6.93
C ASP A 198 0.41 -7.06 -5.69
N PRO A 199 0.63 -5.72 -5.63
CA PRO A 199 0.22 -4.90 -4.50
C PRO A 199 -1.27 -4.97 -4.16
N THR A 200 -2.12 -5.29 -5.14
CA THR A 200 -3.58 -5.32 -5.00
C THR A 200 -4.12 -6.66 -4.54
N ALA A 201 -3.33 -7.73 -4.63
CA ALA A 201 -3.82 -9.09 -4.36
C ALA A 201 -3.09 -9.77 -3.20
N PHE A 202 -1.80 -9.50 -2.99
CA PHE A 202 -0.94 -10.32 -2.11
C PHE A 202 -1.38 -10.36 -0.64
N LEU A 203 -2.12 -9.36 -0.16
CA LEU A 203 -2.68 -9.33 1.20
C LEU A 203 -3.93 -10.20 1.36
N PHE A 204 -4.51 -10.69 0.28
CA PHE A 204 -5.83 -11.32 0.24
C PHE A 204 -5.79 -12.69 -0.46
N GLN A 205 -4.62 -13.31 -0.49
CA GLN A 205 -4.36 -14.64 -1.05
C GLN A 205 -3.87 -15.55 0.07
N ASP A 206 -4.36 -16.78 0.09
CA ASP A 206 -3.89 -17.82 1.00
C ASP A 206 -2.49 -18.34 0.65
#